data_AF-A0A950IMG1-F1
#
_entry.id   AF-A0A950IMG1-F1
#
_cell.length_a   1.000
_cell.length_b   1.000
_cell.length_c   1.000
_cell.angle_alpha   90.00
_cell.angle_beta   90.00
_cell.angle_gamma   90.00
#
_symmetry.space_group_name_H-M   'P 1'
#
loop_
_entity.id
_entity.type
_entity.pdbx_description
1 polymer ?
#
loop_
_entity_poly.entity_id
_entity_poly.type
_entity_poly.pdbx_seq_one_letter_code
_entity_poly.pdbx_strand_id
1 'polypeptide(L)' 'MEDGSELRFEVVGLVEDDEGNSYAVCYNEAADEFVVTDQFGDLLDDEDLAQEILDDFFVLADESAPPEDPA' A
#
# COMPACT_ATOMS: atom_id res chain seq x y z
N MET A 1 -14.82 -13.61 23.91
CA MET A 1 -14.97 -13.51 22.45
C MET A 1 -13.84 -12.61 22.03
N GLU A 2 -12.67 -13.19 21.77
CA GLU A 2 -11.64 -12.47 21.02
C GLU A 2 -12.18 -12.46 19.60
N ASP A 3 -12.63 -11.29 19.17
CA ASP A 3 -13.12 -11.10 17.82
C ASP A 3 -11.90 -11.27 16.92
N GLY A 4 -11.68 -12.52 16.46
CA GLY A 4 -10.68 -12.90 15.48
C GLY A 4 -11.09 -12.38 14.11
N SER A 5 -11.34 -11.07 14.03
CA SER A 5 -11.49 -10.36 12.78
C SER A 5 -10.12 -10.33 12.12
N GLU A 6 -9.79 -11.38 11.39
CA GLU A 6 -8.72 -11.37 10.40
C GLU A 6 -9.05 -10.24 9.42
N LEU A 7 -8.40 -9.08 9.61
CA LEU A 7 -8.51 -7.99 8.66
C LEU A 7 -7.91 -8.50 7.35
N ARG A 8 -8.75 -8.55 6.31
CA ARG A 8 -8.30 -8.94 4.98
C ARG A 8 -7.68 -7.73 4.33
N PHE A 9 -6.39 -7.85 4.09
CA PHE A 9 -5.61 -6.87 3.36
C PHE A 9 -5.31 -7.45 1.99
N GLU A 10 -5.60 -6.67 0.94
CA GLU A 10 -5.21 -7.00 -0.42
C GLU A 10 -3.93 -6.24 -0.76
N VAL A 11 -2.89 -6.95 -1.21
CA VAL A 11 -1.66 -6.31 -1.69
C VAL A 11 -1.95 -5.71 -3.06
N VAL A 12 -1.95 -4.39 -3.15
CA VAL A 12 -2.23 -3.64 -4.37
C VAL A 12 -0.96 -3.15 -5.06
N GLY A 13 0.17 -3.10 -4.34
CA GLY A 13 1.45 -2.63 -4.86
C GLY A 13 2.63 -3.16 -4.07
N LEU A 14 3.79 -3.23 -4.73
CA LEU A 14 5.08 -3.50 -4.11
C LEU A 14 6.04 -2.37 -4.50
N VAL A 15 6.73 -1.83 -3.52
CA VAL A 15 7.70 -0.74 -3.67
C VAL A 15 9.03 -1.22 -3.11
N GLU A 16 10.11 -0.96 -3.82
CA GLU A 16 11.45 -1.36 -3.39
C GLU A 16 12.32 -0.11 -3.25
N ASP A 17 12.97 0.04 -2.11
CA ASP A 17 13.89 1.15 -1.86
C ASP A 17 15.29 0.86 -2.41
N ASP A 18 16.09 1.91 -2.62
CA ASP A 18 17.47 1.83 -3.13
C ASP A 18 18.40 0.99 -2.22
N GLU A 19 18.07 0.88 -0.92
CA GLU A 19 18.77 0.02 0.03
C GLU A 19 18.41 -1.48 -0.11
N GLY A 20 17.45 -1.83 -0.97
CA GLY A 20 16.99 -3.19 -1.22
C GLY A 20 15.95 -3.70 -0.21
N ASN A 21 15.29 -2.77 0.51
CA ASN A 21 14.14 -3.10 1.35
C ASN A 21 12.88 -3.13 0.47
N SER A 22 12.07 -4.17 0.60
CA SER A 22 10.80 -4.27 -0.13
C SER A 22 9.62 -4.01 0.79
N TYR A 23 8.74 -3.11 0.37
CA TYR A 23 7.51 -2.76 1.05
C TYR A 23 6.30 -3.16 0.20
N ALA A 24 5.22 -3.52 0.87
CA ALA A 24 3.95 -3.86 0.25
C ALA A 24 2.89 -2.85 0.65
N VAL A 25 2.25 -2.26 -0.35
CA VAL A 25 1.07 -1.41 -0.16
C VAL A 25 -0.14 -2.33 -0.14
N CYS A 26 -0.83 -2.33 0.99
CA CYS A 26 -2.00 -3.15 1.23
C CYS A 26 -3.23 -2.25 1.37
N TYR A 27 -4.33 -2.63 0.74
CA TYR A 27 -5.62 -1.96 0.89
C TYR A 27 -6.56 -2.80 1.75
N ASN A 28 -7.24 -2.14 2.69
CA ASN A 28 -8.26 -2.73 3.52
C ASN A 28 -9.64 -2.22 3.09
N GLU A 29 -10.39 -3.05 2.37
CA GLU A 29 -11.76 -2.73 1.93
C GLU A 29 -12.73 -2.46 3.11
N ALA A 30 -12.51 -3.07 4.27
CA ALA A 30 -13.42 -2.94 5.41
C ALA A 30 -13.26 -1.58 6.11
N ALA A 31 -12.04 -1.04 6.13
CA ALA A 31 -11.73 0.26 6.72
C ALA A 31 -11.65 1.39 5.68
N ASP A 32 -11.63 1.06 4.39
CA ASP A 32 -11.33 1.97 3.28
C ASP A 32 -9.99 2.70 3.50
N GLU A 33 -8.97 1.93 3.89
CA GLU A 33 -7.66 2.48 4.28
C GLU A 33 -6.51 1.73 3.60
N PHE A 34 -5.48 2.48 3.22
CA PHE A 34 -4.22 1.93 2.73
C PHE A 34 -3.19 1.86 3.85
N VAL A 35 -2.54 0.72 3.98
CA VAL A 35 -1.48 0.46 4.95
C VAL A 35 -0.24 -0.05 4.24
N VAL A 36 0.93 0.30 4.75
CA VAL A 36 2.21 -0.17 4.22
C VAL A 36 2.79 -1.21 5.17
N THR A 37 3.22 -2.33 4.62
CA THR A 37 3.89 -3.39 5.38
C THR A 37 5.28 -3.65 4.82
N ASP A 38 6.18 -4.12 5.65
CA ASP A 38 7.50 -4.59 5.24
C ASP A 38 7.41 -5.95 4.50
N GLN A 39 8.51 -6.40 3.90
CA GLN A 39 8.68 -7.71 3.25
C GLN A 39 8.29 -8.92 4.13
N PHE A 40 8.31 -8.77 5.46
CA PHE A 40 7.85 -9.81 6.38
C PHE A 40 6.35 -9.78 6.66
N GLY A 41 5.62 -8.77 6.16
CA GLY A 41 4.19 -8.55 6.39
C GLY A 41 3.88 -7.84 7.71
N ASP A 42 4.89 -7.27 8.36
CA ASP A 42 4.72 -6.42 9.54
C ASP A 42 4.33 -5.00 9.13
N LEU A 43 3.39 -4.40 9.85
CA LEU A 43 2.96 -3.02 9.60
C LEU A 43 4.13 -2.07 9.84
N LEU A 44 4.32 -1.12 8.92
CA LEU A 44 5.36 -0.12 9.07
C LEU A 44 4.99 0.84 10.21
N ASP A 45 5.87 0.96 11.20
CA ASP A 45 5.68 1.85 12.37
C ASP A 45 6.00 3.32 12.02
N ASP A 46 6.88 3.53 11.04
CA ASP A 46 7.23 4.86 10.53
C ASP A 46 6.13 5.39 9.60
N GLU A 47 5.24 6.21 10.16
CA GLU A 47 4.14 6.85 9.44
C GLU A 47 4.63 7.76 8.29
N ASP A 48 5.72 8.50 8.50
CA ASP A 48 6.30 9.37 7.46
C ASP A 48 6.75 8.56 6.23
N LEU A 49 7.48 7.45 6.45
CA LEU A 49 7.91 6.56 5.38
C LEU A 49 6.72 5.88 4.69
N ALA A 50 5.73 5.43 5.46
CA ALA A 50 4.52 4.85 4.91
C ALA A 50 3.80 5.83 3.96
N GLN A 51 3.69 7.11 4.36
CA GLN A 51 3.10 8.15 3.53
C GLN A 51 3.93 8.40 2.26
N GLU A 52 5.26 8.44 2.34
CA GLU A 52 6.12 8.60 1.15
C GLU A 52 5.93 7.46 0.14
N ILE A 53 5.87 6.21 0.63
CA ILE A 53 5.64 5.02 -0.20
C ILE A 53 4.25 5.06 -0.85
N LEU A 54 3.23 5.48 -0.09
CA LEU A 54 1.87 5.61 -0.62
C LEU A 54 1.79 6.71 -1.68
N ASP A 55 2.42 7.86 -1.46
CA ASP A 55 2.44 8.98 -2.41
C ASP A 55 3.09 8.54 -3.72
N ASP A 56 4.27 7.90 -3.66
CA ASP A 56 4.97 7.36 -4.83
C ASP A 56 4.09 6.34 -5.59
N PHE A 57 3.45 5.42 -4.86
CA PHE A 57 2.52 4.44 -5.44
C PHE A 57 1.35 5.10 -6.18
N PHE A 58 0.72 6.13 -5.61
CA PHE A 58 -0.40 6.83 -6.25
C PHE A 58 0.04 7.61 -7.50
N VAL A 59 1.22 8.24 -7.47
CA VAL A 59 1.78 8.92 -8.65
C VAL A 59 2.01 7.92 -9.78
N LEU A 60 2.62 6.78 -9.49
CA LEU A 60 2.84 5.72 -10.48
C LEU A 60 1.52 5.15 -11.03
N ALA A 61 0.51 4.99 -10.17
CA ALA A 61 -0.81 4.50 -10.57
C ALA A 61 -1.54 5.50 -11.48
N ASP A 62 -1.45 6.81 -11.21
CA ASP A 62 -2.00 7.88 -12.05
C ASP A 62 -1.29 7.93 -13.41
N GLU A 63 0.04 7.84 -13.43
CA GLU A 63 0.82 7.79 -14.68
C GLU A 63 0.56 6.52 -15.49
N SER A 64 0.22 5.42 -14.82
CA SER A 64 -0.06 4.13 -15.46
C SER A 64 -1.53 3.95 -15.85
N ALA A 65 -2.42 4.85 -15.44
CA ALA A 65 -3.79 4.88 -15.92
C ALA A 65 -3.78 5.22 -17.42
N PRO A 66 -4.40 4.40 -18.29
CA PRO A 66 -4.55 4.77 -19.69
C PRO A 66 -5.26 6.12 -19.74
N PRO A 67 -4.86 7.04 -20.64
CA PRO A 67 -5.51 8.35 -20.73
C PRO A 67 -7.01 8.10 -20.87
N GLU A 68 -7.79 8.61 -19.91
CA GLU A 68 -9.24 8.58 -20.03
C GLU A 68 -9.58 9.33 -21.33
N ASP A 69 -9.93 8.60 -22.38
CA ASP A 69 -10.52 9.16 -23.60
C ASP A 69 -11.77 9.91 -23.15
N PRO A 70 -11.81 11.26 -23.18
CA PRO A 70 -13.03 11.97 -22.89
C PRO A 70 -13.96 11.72 -24.09
N ALA A 71 -14.91 10.81 -23.90
CA ALA A 71 -15.95 10.50 -24.89
C ALA A 71 -16.85 11.71 -25.20
#